data_AF-A0A1M5J2P4-F1
#
_entry.id   AF-A0A1M5J2P4-F1
#
_cell.length_a   1.000
_cell.length_b   1.000
_cell.length_c   1.000
_cell.angle_alpha   90.00
_cell.angle_beta   90.00
_cell.angle_gamma   90.00
#
_symmetry.space_group_name_H-M   'P 1'
#
loop_
_entity.id
_entity.type
_entity.pdbx_description
1 polymer ?
#
loop_
_entity_poly.entity_id
_entity_poly.type
_entity_poly.pdbx_seq_one_letter_code
_entity_poly.pdbx_strand_id
1 'polypeptide(L)'
;MKKKTAKSKINLSGFFILSFLLFGVSTAFSQTVFYDTINKKKYAKIDVHATYERVIQKGYESIEMLEYLGNYYYKDKDFQKSKLYFDILFKKYKMAQISARSIDLYNKLLGGRI
;
A
#
# COMPACT_ATOMS: atom_id res chain seq x y z
N MET A 1 38.65 -52.33 -1.97
CA MET A 1 39.16 -50.98 -1.62
C MET A 1 38.24 -50.36 -0.56
N LYS A 2 38.57 -50.44 0.74
CA LYS A 2 37.69 -49.96 1.82
C LYS A 2 37.92 -48.44 2.03
N LYS A 3 36.91 -47.63 1.72
CA LYS A 3 36.92 -46.18 1.98
C LYS A 3 36.91 -45.94 3.50
N LYS A 4 37.97 -45.33 4.03
CA LYS A 4 38.00 -44.83 5.41
C LYS A 4 37.13 -43.58 5.48
N THR A 5 35.91 -43.71 5.98
CA THR A 5 35.08 -42.55 6.30
C THR A 5 35.64 -41.89 7.56
N ALA A 6 36.24 -40.72 7.41
CA ALA A 6 36.71 -39.91 8.53
C ALA A 6 35.50 -39.51 9.40
N LYS A 7 35.52 -39.92 10.66
CA LYS A 7 34.46 -39.60 11.62
C LYS A 7 34.62 -38.13 12.03
N SER A 8 33.73 -37.28 11.55
CA SER A 8 33.69 -35.85 11.89
C SER A 8 33.49 -35.68 13.41
N LYS A 9 34.48 -35.09 14.10
CA LYS A 9 34.38 -34.73 15.52
C LYS A 9 33.88 -33.29 15.62
N ILE A 10 32.59 -33.09 15.44
CA ILE A 10 31.98 -31.77 15.69
C ILE A 10 31.89 -31.61 17.21
N ASN A 11 32.62 -30.63 17.76
CA ASN A 11 32.49 -30.25 19.17
C ASN A 11 31.13 -29.59 19.36
N LEU A 12 30.24 -30.28 20.06
CA LEU A 12 28.86 -29.86 20.31
C LEU A 12 28.80 -28.46 20.95
N SER A 13 29.72 -28.15 21.87
CA SER A 13 29.87 -26.83 22.46
C SER A 13 30.30 -25.77 21.45
N GLY A 14 31.22 -26.09 20.55
CA GLY A 14 31.66 -25.20 19.46
C GLY A 14 30.53 -24.88 18.49
N PHE A 15 29.64 -25.84 18.22
CA PHE A 15 28.44 -25.62 17.42
C PHE A 15 27.50 -24.61 18.08
N PHE A 16 27.21 -24.76 19.38
CA PHE A 16 26.35 -23.81 20.10
C PHE A 16 26.96 -22.40 20.19
N ILE A 17 28.28 -22.28 20.40
CA ILE A 17 28.98 -20.99 20.41
C ILE A 17 28.90 -20.31 19.05
N LEU A 18 29.10 -21.07 17.97
CA LEU A 18 28.99 -20.57 16.59
C LEU A 18 27.56 -20.11 16.28
N SER A 19 26.55 -20.87 16.69
CA SER A 19 25.14 -20.49 16.52
C SER A 19 24.78 -19.21 17.28
N PHE A 20 25.33 -19.01 18.49
CA PHE A 20 25.07 -17.80 19.29
C PHE A 20 25.74 -16.55 18.70
N LEU A 21 26.95 -16.70 18.15
CA LEU A 21 27.64 -15.62 17.42
C LEU A 21 26.89 -15.19 16.15
N LEU A 22 26.29 -16.14 15.43
CA LEU A 22 25.53 -15.86 14.21
C LEU A 22 24.16 -15.22 14.50
N PHE A 23 23.60 -15.40 15.69
CA PHE A 23 22.31 -14.81 16.09
C PHE A 23 22.40 -13.33 16.47
N GLY A 24 23.60 -12.82 16.80
CA GLY A 24 23.78 -11.45 17.30
C GLY A 24 23.68 -10.33 16.26
N VAL A 25 23.54 -10.64 14.97
CA VAL A 25 23.53 -9.65 13.87
C VAL A 25 22.13 -9.29 13.35
N SER A 26 21.07 -9.61 14.09
CA SER A 26 19.72 -9.18 13.71
C SER A 26 19.55 -7.67 13.92
N THR A 27 19.61 -6.89 12.85
CA THR A 27 19.23 -5.48 12.86
C THR A 27 17.72 -5.36 12.98
N ALA A 28 17.23 -4.96 14.16
CA ALA A 28 15.82 -4.67 14.36
C ALA A 28 15.48 -3.33 13.69
N PHE A 29 14.84 -3.37 12.52
CA PHE A 29 14.24 -2.18 11.92
C PHE A 29 12.99 -1.80 12.71
N SER A 30 13.14 -0.88 13.67
CA SER A 30 11.99 -0.29 14.36
C SER A 30 11.31 0.73 13.44
N GLN A 31 10.00 0.60 13.23
CA GLN A 31 9.24 1.60 12.49
C GLN A 31 9.17 2.91 13.28
N THR A 32 9.40 4.04 12.61
CA THR A 32 9.29 5.37 13.23
C THR A 32 7.83 5.62 13.63
N VAL A 33 7.57 5.83 14.92
CA VAL A 33 6.22 6.04 15.47
C VAL A 33 6.01 7.52 15.77
N PHE A 34 4.96 8.12 15.21
CA PHE A 34 4.59 9.50 15.53
C PHE A 34 3.64 9.55 16.73
N TYR A 35 3.76 10.60 17.54
CA TYR A 35 2.92 10.82 18.71
C TYR A 35 2.25 12.19 18.64
N ASP A 36 0.97 12.23 18.99
CA ASP A 36 0.25 13.49 19.15
C ASP A 36 0.87 14.28 20.32
N THR A 37 1.06 15.58 20.12
CA THR A 37 1.64 16.48 21.10
C THR A 37 0.82 16.55 22.38
N ILE A 38 -0.52 16.49 22.26
CA ILE A 38 -1.48 16.67 23.35
C ILE A 38 -1.69 15.38 24.14
N ASN A 39 -2.17 14.33 23.46
CA ASN A 39 -2.58 13.10 24.14
C ASN A 39 -1.48 12.04 24.24
N LYS A 40 -0.30 12.30 23.65
CA LYS A 40 0.79 11.33 23.50
C LYS A 40 0.34 9.99 22.90
N LYS A 41 -0.71 10.03 22.07
CA LYS A 41 -1.23 8.86 21.36
C LYS A 41 -0.44 8.64 20.08
N LYS A 42 -0.16 7.37 19.78
CA LYS A 42 0.50 6.97 18.55
C LYS A 42 -0.42 7.26 17.36
N TYR A 43 0.12 7.83 16.29
CA TYR A 43 -0.58 7.98 15.02
C TYR A 43 0.35 7.66 13.85
N ALA A 44 -0.26 7.31 12.71
CA ALA A 44 0.45 7.17 11.45
C ALA A 44 0.09 8.37 10.56
N LYS A 45 1.11 9.04 10.00
CA LYS A 45 0.88 9.97 8.89
C LYS A 45 0.57 9.14 7.67
N ILE A 46 -0.69 9.08 7.28
CA ILE A 46 -1.13 8.32 6.11
C ILE A 46 -1.32 9.31 4.98
N ASP A 47 -0.60 9.07 3.90
CA ASP A 47 -0.95 9.65 2.61
C ASP A 47 -2.18 8.89 2.07
N VAL A 48 -3.34 9.54 2.17
CA VAL A 48 -4.62 8.94 1.79
C VAL A 48 -4.68 8.64 0.30
N HIS A 49 -4.21 9.56 -0.55
CA HIS A 49 -4.29 9.37 -2.00
C HIS A 49 -3.39 8.22 -2.43
N ALA A 50 -2.12 8.21 -2.02
CA ALA A 50 -1.19 7.15 -2.36
C ALA A 50 -1.62 5.79 -1.80
N THR A 51 -2.28 5.78 -0.64
CA THR A 51 -2.84 4.55 -0.06
C THR A 51 -3.98 4.01 -0.91
N TYR A 52 -4.91 4.85 -1.34
CA TYR A 52 -6.03 4.43 -2.18
C TYR A 52 -5.56 3.95 -3.55
N GLU A 53 -4.59 4.63 -4.18
CA GLU A 53 -3.98 4.17 -5.43
C GLU A 53 -3.43 2.74 -5.29
N ARG A 54 -2.69 2.47 -4.19
CA ARG A 54 -2.14 1.13 -3.92
C ARG A 54 -3.22 0.07 -3.68
N VAL A 55 -4.31 0.42 -3.01
CA VAL A 55 -5.41 -0.50 -2.73
C VAL A 55 -6.15 -0.86 -4.02
N ILE A 56 -6.43 0.14 -4.87
CA ILE A 56 -7.04 -0.06 -6.20
C ILE A 56 -6.13 -0.87 -7.12
N GLN A 57 -4.82 -0.63 -7.11
CA GLN A 57 -3.84 -1.43 -7.88
C GLN A 57 -3.85 -2.91 -7.50
N LYS A 58 -4.21 -3.23 -6.25
CA LYS A 58 -4.38 -4.60 -5.76
C LYS A 58 -5.75 -5.22 -6.09
N GLY A 59 -6.65 -4.47 -6.74
CA GLY A 59 -7.99 -4.90 -7.10
C GLY A 59 -9.02 -4.82 -5.97
N TYR A 60 -8.72 -4.05 -4.92
CA TYR A 60 -9.63 -3.85 -3.78
C TYR A 60 -10.31 -2.47 -3.84
N GLU A 61 -10.80 -2.08 -5.01
CA GLU A 61 -11.50 -0.80 -5.16
C GLU A 61 -12.90 -0.79 -4.53
N SER A 62 -13.28 0.39 -4.05
CA SER A 62 -14.65 0.74 -3.65
C SER A 62 -15.12 1.98 -4.43
N ILE A 63 -16.43 2.22 -4.43
CA ILE A 63 -17.02 3.42 -5.04
C ILE A 63 -16.38 4.67 -4.44
N GLU A 64 -16.31 4.73 -3.12
CA GLU A 64 -15.82 5.88 -2.36
C GLU A 64 -14.35 6.18 -2.65
N MET A 65 -13.50 5.14 -2.80
CA MET A 65 -12.08 5.32 -3.13
C MET A 65 -11.89 5.89 -4.54
N LEU A 66 -12.64 5.37 -5.51
CA LEU A 66 -12.56 5.82 -6.90
C LEU A 66 -13.11 7.23 -7.06
N GLU A 67 -14.23 7.55 -6.40
CA GLU A 67 -14.77 8.91 -6.33
C GLU A 67 -13.77 9.88 -5.69
N TYR A 68 -13.18 9.48 -4.56
CA TYR A 68 -12.19 10.30 -3.87
C TYR A 68 -11.03 10.66 -4.79
N LEU A 69 -10.42 9.66 -5.45
CA LEU A 69 -9.28 9.90 -6.33
C LEU A 69 -9.66 10.67 -7.59
N GLY A 70 -10.79 10.34 -8.22
CA GLY A 70 -11.30 11.07 -9.39
C GLY A 70 -11.50 12.56 -9.07
N ASN A 71 -12.18 12.85 -7.94
CA ASN A 71 -12.43 14.21 -7.48
C ASN A 71 -11.14 14.94 -7.05
N TYR A 72 -10.23 14.24 -6.37
CA TYR A 72 -8.94 14.77 -5.92
C TYR A 72 -8.09 15.23 -7.11
N TYR A 73 -7.87 14.35 -8.08
CA TYR A 73 -7.04 14.65 -9.25
C TYR A 73 -7.70 15.69 -10.17
N TYR A 74 -9.04 15.76 -10.22
CA TYR A 74 -9.72 16.85 -10.91
C TYR A 74 -9.36 18.21 -10.29
N LYS A 75 -9.43 18.29 -8.94
CA LYS A 75 -9.10 19.51 -8.19
C LYS A 75 -7.61 19.88 -8.36
N ASP A 76 -6.75 18.88 -8.41
CA ASP A 76 -5.29 19.04 -8.61
C ASP A 76 -4.90 19.35 -10.06
N LYS A 77 -5.89 19.41 -10.97
CA LYS A 77 -5.72 19.63 -12.42
C LYS A 77 -4.96 18.51 -13.15
N ASP A 78 -4.78 17.36 -12.52
CA ASP A 78 -4.37 16.13 -13.18
C ASP A 78 -5.60 15.45 -13.80
N PHE A 79 -6.05 16.02 -14.91
CA PHE A 79 -7.24 15.55 -15.61
C PHE A 79 -7.06 14.14 -16.19
N GLN A 80 -5.82 13.71 -16.46
CA GLN A 80 -5.53 12.37 -16.94
C GLN A 80 -5.80 11.32 -15.85
N LYS A 81 -5.24 11.50 -14.65
CA LYS A 81 -5.54 10.60 -13.52
C LYS A 81 -6.98 10.69 -13.09
N SER A 82 -7.56 11.89 -13.07
CA SER A 82 -8.98 12.08 -12.74
C SER A 82 -9.87 11.24 -13.66
N LYS A 83 -9.65 11.36 -14.98
CA LYS A 83 -10.37 10.58 -15.98
C LYS A 83 -10.13 9.08 -15.82
N LEU A 84 -8.91 8.64 -15.55
CA LEU A 84 -8.60 7.23 -15.31
C LEU A 84 -9.46 6.63 -14.20
N TYR A 85 -9.54 7.27 -13.04
CA TYR A 85 -10.32 6.74 -11.91
C TYR A 85 -11.82 6.83 -12.16
N PHE A 86 -12.31 7.90 -12.80
CA PHE A 86 -13.70 7.97 -13.19
C PHE A 86 -14.07 6.93 -14.25
N ASP A 87 -13.24 6.69 -15.26
CA ASP A 87 -13.48 5.64 -16.26
C ASP A 87 -13.65 4.27 -15.59
N ILE A 88 -12.83 3.96 -14.58
CA ILE A 88 -12.96 2.72 -13.79
C ILE A 88 -14.29 2.72 -13.02
N LEU A 89 -14.62 3.83 -12.35
CA LEU A 89 -15.85 3.99 -11.56
C LEU A 89 -17.11 3.77 -12.42
N PHE A 90 -17.25 4.50 -13.53
CA PHE A 90 -18.41 4.44 -14.40
C PHE A 90 -18.49 3.16 -15.23
N LYS A 91 -17.37 2.45 -15.41
CA LYS A 91 -17.36 1.12 -16.03
C LYS A 91 -17.88 0.04 -15.09
N LYS A 92 -17.58 0.13 -13.79
CA LYS A 92 -17.89 -0.94 -12.81
C LYS A 92 -19.22 -0.74 -12.09
N TYR A 93 -19.65 0.51 -11.89
CA TYR A 93 -20.77 0.84 -11.02
C TYR A 93 -21.89 1.58 -11.75
N LYS A 94 -23.11 1.48 -11.23
CA LYS A 94 -24.28 2.15 -11.81
C LYS A 94 -24.29 3.62 -11.37
N MET A 95 -24.73 4.52 -12.26
CA MET A 95 -24.87 5.96 -11.99
C MET A 95 -25.61 6.27 -10.68
N ALA A 96 -26.64 5.50 -10.33
CA ALA A 96 -27.42 5.70 -9.10
C ALA A 96 -26.61 5.50 -7.80
N GLN A 97 -25.44 4.85 -7.87
CA GLN A 97 -24.55 4.63 -6.72
C GLN A 97 -23.45 5.69 -6.63
N ILE A 98 -23.32 6.53 -7.66
CA ILE A 98 -22.26 7.52 -7.79
C ILE A 98 -22.81 8.89 -7.38
N SER A 99 -22.03 9.65 -6.64
CA SER A 99 -22.34 11.00 -6.22
C SER A 99 -22.57 11.93 -7.41
N ALA A 100 -23.55 12.82 -7.29
CA ALA A 100 -23.87 13.80 -8.31
C ALA A 100 -22.67 14.67 -8.70
N ARG A 101 -21.78 14.95 -7.74
CA ARG A 101 -20.53 15.68 -7.98
C ARG A 101 -19.60 14.93 -8.93
N SER A 102 -19.37 13.64 -8.69
CA SER A 102 -18.47 12.86 -9.54
C SER A 102 -19.04 12.67 -10.94
N ILE A 103 -20.38 12.58 -11.08
CA ILE A 103 -21.06 12.59 -12.37
C ILE A 103 -20.80 13.91 -13.11
N ASP A 104 -21.04 15.06 -12.48
CA ASP A 104 -20.82 16.38 -13.07
C ASP A 104 -19.36 16.60 -13.51
N LEU A 105 -18.40 16.24 -12.66
CA LEU A 105 -16.98 16.39 -12.99
C LEU A 105 -16.56 15.47 -14.15
N TYR A 106 -17.07 14.24 -14.20
CA TYR A 106 -16.79 13.34 -15.31
C TYR A 106 -17.38 13.86 -16.62
N ASN A 107 -18.61 14.40 -16.59
CA ASN A 107 -19.24 15.04 -17.75
C ASN A 107 -18.40 16.20 -18.30
N LYS A 108 -17.85 17.03 -17.40
CA LYS A 108 -16.96 18.14 -17.77
C LYS A 108 -15.68 17.63 -18.44
N LEU A 109 -15.08 16.55 -17.94
CA LEU A 109 -13.90 15.93 -18.56
C LEU A 109 -14.18 15.37 -19.95
N LEU A 110 -15.39 14.87 -20.19
CA LEU A 110 -15.81 14.34 -21.50
C LEU A 110 -16.26 15.44 -22.47
N GLY A 111 -16.26 16.71 -22.07
CA GLY A 111 -16.74 17.82 -22.89
C GLY A 111 -18.27 17.88 -23.03
N GLY A 112 -19.00 17.43 -22.00
CA GLY A 112 -20.46 17.57 -21.92
C GLY A 112 -21.27 16.52 -22.70
N ARG A 113 -20.71 15.33 -22.96
CA ARG A 113 -21.42 14.23 -23.63
C ARG A 113 -21.73 13.08 -22.67
N ILE A 114 -22.93 13.08 -22.07
CA ILE A 114 -23.65 11.88 -21.59
C ILE A 114 -25.14 12.10 -21.84
#